data_AF-A0A543ASP2-F1
#
_entry.id   AF-A0A543ASP2-F1
#
_cell.length_a   1.000
_cell.length_b   1.000
_cell.length_c   1.000
_cell.angle_alpha   90.00
_cell.angle_beta   90.00
_cell.angle_gamma   90.00
#
_symmetry.space_group_name_H-M   'P 1'
#
loop_
_entity.id
_entity.type
_entity.pdbx_description
1 polymer ?
#
loop_
_entity_poly.entity_id
_entity_poly.type
_entity_poly.pdbx_seq_one_letter_code
_entity_poly.pdbx_strand_id
1 'polypeptide(L)'
;MFATELVASVRLSLRSDDMGMRENVESAIRTARDAAAAGREALIRVAQAVTETAAEENARGHEGIARWYAEAGDRLSQAASKIDSSTALCEAAAAEVARTDDGASLRGSGGLPRQPATPATEQGRPRAIPGFTHRRPAKEAIDAIKREGWPKTAEGRTSARGHLYNPDGNRLDTGTLRPHRKGAALPCTDLREPWRSDPNYTTTWHAERDAAKIMRDNNLREAVLYLNIPPCGRYTEDPKRCDLNLEKILPKGATLWVWTISETGSRGQRRYRGTGEAIT
;
A
#
# COMPACT_ATOMS: atom_id res chain seq x y z
N MET A 1 2.05 -4.41 7.61
CA MET A 1 3.41 -4.94 7.83
C MET A 1 3.88 -4.68 9.26
N PHE A 2 3.55 -3.53 9.85
CA PHE A 2 3.89 -3.19 11.24
C PHE A 2 3.41 -4.17 12.33
N ALA A 3 2.21 -4.77 12.22
CA ALA A 3 1.67 -5.61 13.31
C ALA A 3 2.45 -6.93 13.54
N THR A 4 2.94 -7.58 12.48
CA THR A 4 3.64 -8.87 12.59
C THR A 4 5.08 -8.75 13.07
N GLU A 5 5.78 -7.67 12.68
CA GLU A 5 7.14 -7.40 13.17
C GLU A 5 7.12 -6.90 14.62
N LEU A 6 6.10 -6.14 15.01
CA LEU A 6 5.87 -5.75 16.41
C LEU A 6 5.66 -6.98 17.30
N VAL A 7 4.87 -7.97 16.86
CA VAL A 7 4.60 -9.21 17.61
C VAL A 7 5.85 -10.09 17.72
N ALA A 8 6.69 -10.16 16.68
CA ALA A 8 7.93 -10.93 16.71
C ALA A 8 9.01 -10.28 17.61
N SER A 9 9.09 -8.94 17.60
CA SER A 9 10.01 -8.18 18.46
C SER A 9 9.62 -8.25 19.94
N VAL A 10 8.32 -8.24 20.25
CA VAL A 10 7.79 -8.43 21.61
C VAL A 10 8.06 -9.86 22.11
N ARG A 11 7.89 -10.89 21.26
CA ARG A 11 8.13 -12.29 21.63
C ARG A 11 9.58 -12.61 22.01
N LEU A 12 10.56 -11.92 21.42
CA LEU A 12 11.98 -12.16 21.71
C LEU A 12 12.45 -11.50 23.02
N SER A 13 11.73 -10.50 23.53
CA SER A 13 12.13 -9.78 24.76
C SER A 13 11.51 -10.35 26.04
N LEU A 14 10.46 -11.16 25.96
CA LEU A 14 9.71 -11.70 27.12
C LEU A 14 10.36 -12.92 27.82
N ARG A 15 11.67 -13.15 27.66
CA ARG A 15 12.39 -14.30 28.24
C ARG A 15 13.23 -14.00 29.49
N SER A 16 12.95 -12.88 30.17
CA SER A 16 13.62 -12.49 31.42
C SER A 16 12.58 -11.97 32.41
N ASP A 17 12.68 -12.37 33.67
CA ASP A 17 11.80 -12.00 34.79
C ASP A 17 11.77 -10.49 35.05
N ASP A 18 10.99 -9.75 34.27
CA ASP A 18 10.82 -8.30 34.43
C ASP A 18 9.33 -7.94 34.37
N MET A 19 8.65 -8.03 35.51
CA MET A 19 7.25 -7.60 35.65
C MET A 19 7.04 -6.14 35.21
N GLY A 20 8.07 -5.29 35.33
CA GLY A 20 8.01 -3.90 34.86
C GLY A 20 7.94 -3.79 33.34
N MET A 21 8.54 -4.72 32.60
CA MET A 21 8.46 -4.74 31.14
C MET A 21 7.07 -5.15 30.65
N ARG A 22 6.39 -6.05 31.36
CA ARG A 22 5.00 -6.46 31.05
C ARG A 22 4.01 -5.30 31.24
N GLU A 23 4.07 -4.62 32.38
CA GLU A 23 3.22 -3.45 32.65
C GLU A 23 3.45 -2.33 31.63
N ASN A 24 4.70 -2.10 31.22
CA ASN A 24 5.03 -1.12 30.19
C ASN A 24 4.45 -1.49 28.81
N VAL A 25 4.49 -2.77 28.43
CA VAL A 25 3.91 -3.24 27.16
C VAL A 25 2.38 -3.16 27.18
N GLU A 26 1.73 -3.56 28.28
CA GLU A 26 0.28 -3.45 28.42
C GLU A 26 -0.21 -1.99 28.42
N SER A 27 0.54 -1.11 29.10
CA SER A 27 0.28 0.33 29.09
C SER A 27 0.41 0.91 27.68
N ALA A 28 1.49 0.57 26.95
CA ALA A 28 1.69 1.00 25.57
C ALA A 28 0.58 0.51 24.62
N ILE A 29 0.14 -0.75 24.77
CA ILE A 29 -0.97 -1.31 23.99
C ILE A 29 -2.27 -0.56 24.29
N ARG A 30 -2.54 -0.24 25.56
CA ARG A 30 -3.72 0.53 25.97
C ARG A 30 -3.70 1.94 25.39
N THR A 31 -2.58 2.66 25.52
CA THR A 31 -2.41 3.99 24.93
C THR A 31 -2.59 3.97 23.40
N ALA A 32 -2.06 2.94 22.72
CA ALA A 32 -2.24 2.79 21.28
C ALA A 32 -3.72 2.53 20.89
N ARG A 33 -4.46 1.75 21.69
CA ARG A 33 -5.90 1.53 21.50
C ARG A 33 -6.70 2.82 21.67
N ASP A 34 -6.44 3.55 22.74
CA ASP A 34 -7.16 4.80 23.03
C ASP A 34 -6.90 5.84 21.94
N ALA A 35 -5.65 5.94 21.45
CA ALA A 35 -5.29 6.80 20.33
C ALA A 35 -5.95 6.38 19.02
N ALA A 36 -6.03 5.07 18.74
CA ALA A 36 -6.72 4.55 17.56
C ALA A 36 -8.24 4.80 17.61
N ALA A 37 -8.86 4.61 18.78
CA ALA A 37 -10.27 4.89 19.00
C ALA A 37 -10.59 6.39 18.83
N ALA A 38 -9.78 7.26 19.43
CA ALA A 38 -9.92 8.71 19.29
C ALA A 38 -9.73 9.17 17.84
N GLY A 39 -8.74 8.61 17.14
CA GLY A 39 -8.49 8.88 15.72
C GLY A 39 -9.63 8.41 14.82
N ARG A 40 -10.20 7.23 15.09
CA ARG A 40 -11.38 6.71 14.39
C ARG A 40 -12.57 7.64 14.56
N GLU A 41 -12.86 8.04 15.79
CA GLU A 41 -14.00 8.89 16.11
C GLU A 41 -13.86 10.28 15.47
N ALA A 42 -12.64 10.84 15.46
CA ALA A 42 -12.35 12.06 14.74
C ALA A 42 -12.59 11.92 13.22
N LEU A 43 -12.15 10.82 12.60
CA LEU A 43 -12.38 10.57 11.17
C LEU A 43 -13.88 10.43 10.83
N ILE A 44 -14.65 9.73 11.66
CA ILE A 44 -16.09 9.58 11.47
C ILE A 44 -16.79 10.94 11.57
N ARG A 45 -16.44 11.76 12.57
CA ARG A 45 -16.99 13.12 12.71
C ARG A 45 -16.70 13.98 11.49
N VAL A 46 -15.46 13.96 11.00
CA VAL A 46 -15.08 14.71 9.79
C VAL A 46 -15.81 14.17 8.56
N ALA A 47 -15.95 12.85 8.42
CA ALA A 47 -16.70 12.25 7.31
C ALA A 47 -18.19 12.66 7.31
N GLN A 48 -18.81 12.72 8.49
CA GLN A 48 -20.19 13.19 8.65
C GLN A 48 -20.32 14.67 8.27
N ALA A 49 -19.48 15.54 8.82
CA ALA A 49 -19.49 16.97 8.50
C ALA A 49 -19.25 17.25 7.00
N VAL A 50 -18.37 16.46 6.37
CA VAL A 50 -18.10 16.54 4.93
C VAL A 50 -19.32 16.07 4.11
N THR A 51 -20.03 15.03 4.54
CA THR A 51 -21.27 14.56 3.89
C THR A 51 -22.40 15.57 4.04
N GLU A 52 -22.53 16.22 5.20
CA GLU A 52 -23.49 17.31 5.43
C GLU A 52 -23.20 18.50 4.51
N THR A 53 -21.93 18.90 4.40
CA THR A 53 -21.50 19.94 3.45
C THR A 53 -21.82 19.56 2.01
N ALA A 54 -21.67 18.28 1.65
CA ALA A 54 -22.06 17.78 0.33
C ALA A 54 -23.56 17.98 0.05
N ALA A 55 -24.41 17.68 1.04
CA ALA A 55 -25.85 17.86 0.92
C ALA A 55 -26.25 19.34 0.80
N GLU A 56 -25.61 20.23 1.57
CA GLU A 56 -25.83 21.68 1.47
C GLU A 56 -25.45 22.24 0.09
N GLU A 57 -24.27 21.88 -0.43
CA GLU A 57 -23.81 22.32 -1.74
C GLU A 57 -24.71 21.78 -2.86
N ASN A 58 -25.24 20.56 -2.70
CA ASN A 58 -26.21 20.00 -3.63
C ASN A 58 -27.52 20.80 -3.62
N ALA A 59 -28.01 21.18 -2.44
CA ALA A 59 -29.22 22.01 -2.30
C ALA A 59 -29.03 23.42 -2.90
N ARG A 60 -27.80 23.94 -2.95
CA ARG A 60 -27.43 25.19 -3.63
C ARG A 60 -27.27 25.05 -5.15
N GLY A 61 -27.45 23.85 -5.71
CA GLY A 61 -27.29 23.57 -7.14
C GLY A 61 -25.82 23.39 -7.58
N HIS A 62 -24.88 23.26 -6.64
CA HIS A 62 -23.47 23.04 -6.93
C HIS A 62 -23.12 21.55 -7.02
N GLU A 63 -23.77 20.83 -7.93
CA GLU A 63 -23.66 19.35 -8.05
C GLU A 63 -22.21 18.85 -8.17
N GLY A 64 -21.34 19.60 -8.86
CA GLY A 64 -19.93 19.25 -9.00
C GLY A 64 -19.13 19.33 -7.68
N ILE A 65 -19.47 20.31 -6.83
CA ILE A 65 -18.84 20.53 -5.52
C ILE A 65 -19.41 19.53 -4.51
N ALA A 66 -20.73 19.31 -4.54
CA ALA A 66 -21.41 18.31 -3.72
C ALA A 66 -20.83 16.90 -3.92
N ARG A 67 -20.66 16.47 -5.18
CA ARG A 67 -20.04 15.18 -5.50
C ARG A 67 -18.60 15.08 -4.96
N TRP A 68 -17.85 16.17 -5.01
CA TRP A 68 -16.47 16.21 -4.49
C TRP A 68 -16.43 16.00 -2.97
N TYR A 69 -17.31 16.66 -2.23
CA TYR A 69 -17.44 16.44 -0.79
C TYR A 69 -17.92 15.03 -0.46
N ALA A 70 -18.89 14.48 -1.19
CA ALA A 70 -19.34 13.09 -1.00
C ALA A 70 -18.19 12.08 -1.17
N GLU A 71 -17.38 12.20 -2.23
CA GLU A 71 -16.21 11.33 -2.43
C GLU A 71 -15.15 11.47 -1.33
N ALA A 72 -14.99 12.67 -0.76
CA ALA A 72 -14.09 12.89 0.37
C ALA A 72 -14.61 12.22 1.65
N GLY A 73 -15.92 12.31 1.92
CA GLY A 73 -16.59 11.62 3.03
C GLY A 73 -16.45 10.10 2.96
N ASP A 74 -16.61 9.54 1.77
CA ASP A 74 -16.41 8.09 1.53
C ASP A 74 -14.97 7.65 1.82
N ARG A 75 -13.97 8.43 1.41
CA ARG A 75 -12.54 8.12 1.67
C ARG A 75 -12.21 8.17 3.16
N LEU A 76 -12.78 9.14 3.89
CA LEU A 76 -12.61 9.25 5.35
C LEU A 76 -13.28 8.08 6.08
N SER A 77 -14.47 7.67 5.64
CA SER A 77 -15.17 6.50 6.18
C SER A 77 -14.39 5.21 5.93
N GLN A 78 -13.83 5.03 4.72
CA GLN A 78 -12.96 3.90 4.41
C GLN A 78 -11.66 3.89 5.23
N ALA A 79 -11.12 5.07 5.56
CA ALA A 79 -9.95 5.17 6.45
C ALA A 79 -10.30 4.74 7.88
N ALA A 80 -11.48 5.13 8.39
CA ALA A 80 -11.97 4.68 9.70
C ALA A 80 -12.13 3.15 9.76
N SER A 81 -12.72 2.52 8.74
CA SER A 81 -12.87 1.05 8.69
C SER A 81 -11.53 0.29 8.63
N LYS A 82 -10.48 0.91 8.08
CA LYS A 82 -9.12 0.34 8.10
C LYS A 82 -8.50 0.40 9.51
N ILE A 83 -8.82 1.43 10.30
CA ILE A 83 -8.43 1.50 11.72
C ILE A 83 -9.12 0.38 12.51
N ASP A 84 -10.42 0.13 12.27
CA ASP A 84 -11.14 -0.99 12.92
C ASP A 84 -10.49 -2.34 12.61
N SER A 85 -10.22 -2.58 11.33
CA SER A 85 -9.56 -3.81 10.88
C SER A 85 -8.16 -3.99 11.49
N SER A 86 -7.40 -2.89 11.61
CA SER A 86 -6.08 -2.93 12.24
C SER A 86 -6.16 -3.16 13.74
N THR A 87 -7.15 -2.58 14.41
CA THR A 87 -7.35 -2.73 15.87
C THR A 87 -7.75 -4.16 16.21
N ALA A 88 -8.65 -4.76 15.44
CA ALA A 88 -9.05 -6.16 15.60
C ALA A 88 -7.86 -7.14 15.43
N LEU A 89 -6.96 -6.87 14.48
CA LEU A 89 -5.74 -7.67 14.30
C LEU A 89 -4.78 -7.54 15.50
N CYS A 90 -4.64 -6.34 16.07
CA CYS A 90 -3.85 -6.12 17.28
C CYS A 90 -4.45 -6.82 18.51
N GLU A 91 -5.78 -6.84 18.65
CA GLU A 91 -6.47 -7.56 19.72
C GLU A 91 -6.32 -9.07 19.60
N ALA A 92 -6.47 -9.61 18.39
CA ALA A 92 -6.23 -11.02 18.13
C ALA A 92 -4.78 -11.42 18.46
N ALA A 93 -3.81 -10.57 18.11
CA ALA A 93 -2.41 -10.78 18.46
C ALA A 93 -2.16 -10.70 19.97
N ALA A 94 -2.77 -9.74 20.67
CA ALA A 94 -2.66 -9.61 22.12
C ALA A 94 -3.28 -10.81 22.86
N ALA A 95 -4.43 -11.30 22.40
CA ALA A 95 -5.08 -12.49 22.94
C ALA A 95 -4.29 -13.79 22.69
N GLU A 96 -3.50 -13.86 21.62
CA GLU A 96 -2.57 -14.97 21.37
C GLU A 96 -1.37 -14.93 22.32
N VAL A 97 -0.85 -13.73 22.62
CA VAL A 97 0.23 -13.55 23.60
C VAL A 97 -0.25 -13.90 25.02
N ALA A 98 -1.44 -13.47 25.42
CA ALA A 98 -2.00 -13.81 26.74
C ALA A 98 -2.20 -15.33 26.92
N ARG A 99 -2.69 -16.03 25.89
CA ARG A 99 -2.87 -17.50 25.92
C ARG A 99 -1.57 -18.30 26.03
N THR A 100 -0.42 -17.70 25.71
CA THR A 100 0.88 -18.36 25.86
C THR A 100 1.48 -18.19 27.26
N ASP A 101 1.03 -17.20 28.04
CA ASP A 101 1.46 -16.98 29.43
C ASP A 101 0.68 -17.86 30.43
N ASP A 102 -0.60 -18.20 30.17
CA ASP A 102 -1.40 -19.09 31.03
C ASP A 102 -1.00 -20.58 30.94
N GLY A 103 -0.09 -20.95 30.02
CA GLY A 103 0.29 -22.34 29.74
C GLY A 103 1.62 -22.80 30.34
N ALA A 104 2.35 -21.95 31.06
CA ALA A 104 3.70 -22.26 31.54
C ALA A 104 3.76 -22.98 32.90
N SER A 105 2.68 -23.66 33.31
CA SER A 105 2.69 -24.53 34.49
C SER A 105 1.83 -25.77 34.27
N LEU A 106 2.46 -26.85 33.78
CA LEU A 106 2.34 -28.22 34.31
C LEU A 106 3.16 -29.20 33.45
N ARG A 107 3.97 -30.01 34.14
CA ARG A 107 4.80 -31.09 33.61
C ARG A 107 3.95 -32.24 33.07
N GLY A 108 4.45 -32.87 32.00
CA GLY A 108 4.57 -34.34 31.93
C GLY A 108 3.44 -35.14 31.29
N SER A 109 3.82 -35.86 30.21
CA SER A 109 3.33 -37.19 29.77
C SER A 109 1.86 -37.39 29.41
N GLY A 110 1.62 -37.74 28.14
CA GLY A 110 0.39 -38.42 27.70
C GLY A 110 0.00 -38.02 26.29
N GLY A 111 0.39 -38.84 25.31
CA GLY A 111 0.01 -38.65 23.92
C GLY A 111 -1.50 -38.69 23.73
N LEU A 112 -2.03 -37.71 23.00
CA LEU A 112 -3.33 -37.72 22.34
C LEU A 112 -3.19 -37.02 20.97
N PRO A 113 -4.04 -37.37 19.99
CA PRO A 113 -3.66 -37.46 18.60
C PRO A 113 -3.42 -36.09 17.98
N ARG A 114 -2.41 -36.04 17.10
CA ARG A 114 -2.12 -34.93 16.20
C ARG A 114 -3.37 -34.63 15.38
N GLN A 115 -4.20 -33.71 15.86
CA GLN A 115 -5.28 -33.14 15.08
C GLN A 115 -4.63 -32.54 13.83
N PRO A 116 -5.00 -32.96 12.61
CA PRO A 116 -4.44 -32.36 11.41
C PRO A 116 -4.77 -30.87 11.51
N ALA A 117 -3.72 -30.03 11.48
CA ALA A 117 -3.86 -28.60 11.46
C ALA A 117 -4.85 -28.25 10.37
N THR A 118 -6.04 -27.80 10.77
CA THR A 118 -6.94 -27.15 9.84
C THR A 118 -6.15 -25.96 9.34
N PRO A 119 -5.81 -25.87 8.04
CA PRO A 119 -5.03 -24.76 7.55
C PRO A 119 -5.80 -23.50 7.89
N ALA A 120 -5.19 -22.60 8.65
CA ALA A 120 -5.72 -21.27 8.85
C ALA A 120 -6.02 -20.72 7.45
N THR A 121 -7.30 -20.52 7.16
CA THR A 121 -7.72 -20.01 5.86
C THR A 121 -7.09 -18.63 5.73
N GLU A 122 -6.05 -18.55 4.89
CA GLU A 122 -5.32 -17.35 4.46
C GLU A 122 -6.23 -16.40 3.65
N GLN A 123 -7.42 -16.11 4.16
CA GLN A 123 -8.38 -15.21 3.54
C GLN A 123 -7.90 -13.78 3.80
N GLY A 124 -7.06 -13.27 2.91
CA GLY A 124 -6.82 -11.83 2.81
C GLY A 124 -5.49 -11.38 2.22
N ARG A 125 -4.46 -12.24 2.17
CA ARG A 125 -3.22 -11.89 1.46
C ARG A 125 -3.31 -12.35 0.01
N PRO A 126 -3.03 -11.48 -0.98
CA PRO A 126 -2.88 -11.92 -2.36
C PRO A 126 -1.81 -12.99 -2.41
N ARG A 127 -2.21 -14.23 -2.73
CA ARG A 127 -1.29 -15.36 -2.89
C ARG A 127 -0.28 -15.03 -4.00
N ALA A 128 0.98 -15.41 -3.80
CA ALA A 128 2.02 -15.31 -4.81
C ALA A 128 1.55 -15.96 -6.13
N ILE A 129 1.84 -15.32 -7.26
CA ILE A 129 1.49 -15.86 -8.57
C ILE A 129 2.45 -17.03 -8.91
N PRO A 130 1.95 -18.26 -9.12
CA PRO A 130 2.80 -19.40 -9.45
C PRO A 130 3.55 -19.19 -10.77
N GLY A 131 4.85 -19.50 -10.80
CA GLY A 131 5.68 -19.39 -12.01
C GLY A 131 5.91 -17.95 -12.47
N PHE A 132 5.72 -16.97 -11.59
CA PHE A 132 5.97 -15.56 -11.90
C PHE A 132 7.42 -15.33 -12.33
N THR A 133 7.60 -14.58 -13.40
CA THR A 133 8.91 -14.16 -13.87
C THR A 133 8.81 -12.79 -14.49
N HIS A 134 9.80 -11.93 -14.24
CA HIS A 134 9.85 -10.60 -14.85
C HIS A 134 9.89 -10.64 -16.38
N ARG A 135 10.38 -11.74 -16.97
CA ARG A 135 10.58 -11.90 -18.42
C ARG A 135 9.32 -12.26 -19.19
N ARG A 136 8.28 -12.78 -18.52
CA ARG A 136 7.03 -13.19 -19.18
C ARG A 136 5.85 -12.58 -18.43
N PRO A 137 4.85 -12.05 -19.14
CA PRO A 137 3.72 -11.44 -18.46
C PRO A 137 2.88 -12.55 -17.80
N ALA A 138 2.62 -12.40 -16.51
CA ALA A 138 1.82 -13.34 -15.75
C ALA A 138 0.33 -13.08 -15.97
N LYS A 139 -0.45 -14.15 -16.21
CA LYS A 139 -1.87 -14.04 -16.56
C LYS A 139 -2.67 -13.35 -15.45
N GLU A 140 -2.42 -13.72 -14.21
CA GLU A 140 -3.10 -13.20 -13.02
C GLU A 140 -2.84 -11.70 -12.81
N ALA A 141 -1.61 -11.24 -13.10
CA ALA A 141 -1.26 -9.83 -13.03
C ALA A 141 -1.91 -9.01 -14.16
N ILE A 142 -1.98 -9.58 -15.37
CA ILE A 142 -2.72 -8.98 -16.48
C ILE A 142 -4.21 -8.87 -16.13
N ASP A 143 -4.81 -9.94 -15.63
CA ASP A 143 -6.23 -9.98 -15.27
C ASP A 143 -6.54 -9.03 -14.12
N ALA A 144 -5.61 -8.82 -13.18
CA ALA A 144 -5.72 -7.79 -12.16
C ALA A 144 -5.83 -6.38 -12.79
N ILE A 145 -4.93 -6.02 -13.71
CA ILE A 145 -5.01 -4.73 -14.42
C ILE A 145 -6.30 -4.61 -15.25
N LYS A 146 -6.72 -5.68 -15.93
CA LYS A 146 -7.98 -5.67 -16.70
C LYS A 146 -9.20 -5.41 -15.82
N ARG A 147 -9.21 -5.92 -14.59
CA ARG A 147 -10.28 -5.65 -13.61
C ARG A 147 -10.31 -4.19 -13.16
N GLU A 148 -9.15 -3.54 -13.05
CA GLU A 148 -9.08 -2.09 -12.78
C GLU A 148 -9.57 -1.25 -13.95
N GLY A 149 -9.46 -1.79 -15.17
CA GLY A 149 -9.97 -1.19 -16.40
C GLY A 149 -9.19 0.04 -16.88
N TRP A 150 -9.87 0.84 -17.71
CA TRP A 150 -9.32 2.06 -18.33
C TRP A 150 -10.21 3.26 -18.04
N PRO A 151 -10.38 3.63 -16.76
CA PRO A 151 -11.24 4.73 -16.37
C PRO A 151 -10.79 6.03 -17.04
N LYS A 152 -11.75 6.79 -17.58
CA LYS A 152 -11.49 8.06 -18.26
C LYS A 152 -11.59 9.22 -17.26
N THR A 153 -10.72 10.22 -17.38
CA THR A 153 -10.82 11.49 -16.66
C THR A 153 -11.93 12.35 -17.26
N ALA A 154 -12.24 13.49 -16.62
CA ALA A 154 -13.19 14.47 -17.17
C ALA A 154 -12.79 14.96 -18.58
N GLU A 155 -11.49 14.98 -18.88
CA GLU A 155 -10.93 15.35 -20.18
C GLU A 155 -10.86 14.17 -21.18
N GLY A 156 -11.50 13.04 -20.87
CA GLY A 156 -11.53 11.85 -21.74
C GLY A 156 -10.23 11.05 -21.79
N ARG A 157 -9.22 11.39 -20.98
CA ARG A 157 -7.93 10.66 -20.97
C ARG A 157 -8.00 9.45 -20.07
N THR A 158 -7.33 8.36 -20.42
CA THR A 158 -7.23 7.20 -19.52
C THR A 158 -6.40 7.54 -18.29
N SER A 159 -6.95 7.28 -17.10
CA SER A 159 -6.26 7.41 -15.82
C SER A 159 -5.43 6.16 -15.53
N ALA A 160 -4.16 6.34 -15.14
CA ALA A 160 -3.25 5.23 -14.87
C ALA A 160 -3.72 4.34 -13.71
N ARG A 161 -3.57 3.03 -13.87
CA ARG A 161 -3.80 2.00 -12.85
C ARG A 161 -2.61 1.06 -12.88
N GLY A 162 -2.10 0.68 -11.70
CA GLY A 162 -0.93 -0.19 -11.62
C GLY A 162 -0.91 -1.14 -10.43
N HIS A 163 -0.16 -2.23 -10.59
CA HIS A 163 0.13 -3.21 -9.55
C HIS A 163 1.62 -3.56 -9.48
N LEU A 164 2.13 -3.42 -8.26
CA LEU A 164 3.45 -3.74 -7.73
C LEU A 164 3.69 -5.24 -7.51
N TYR A 165 4.61 -5.92 -8.18
CA TYR A 165 5.01 -7.29 -7.82
C TYR A 165 6.50 -7.42 -7.53
N ASN A 166 6.85 -8.23 -6.54
CA ASN A 166 8.23 -8.65 -6.30
C ASN A 166 8.63 -9.79 -7.27
N PRO A 167 9.90 -10.23 -7.29
CA PRO A 167 10.36 -11.31 -8.18
C PRO A 167 9.69 -12.66 -7.94
N ASP A 168 9.21 -12.90 -6.72
CA ASP A 168 8.49 -14.13 -6.33
C ASP A 168 7.00 -14.10 -6.71
N GLY A 169 6.52 -13.02 -7.34
CA GLY A 169 5.13 -12.86 -7.73
C GLY A 169 4.19 -12.44 -6.60
N ASN A 170 4.73 -12.00 -5.45
CA ASN A 170 3.93 -11.37 -4.39
C ASN A 170 3.56 -9.95 -4.78
N ARG A 171 2.29 -9.60 -4.60
CA ARG A 171 1.83 -8.22 -4.77
C ARG A 171 2.29 -7.37 -3.59
N LEU A 172 2.85 -6.21 -3.88
CA LEU A 172 3.49 -5.29 -2.92
C LEU A 172 2.62 -4.07 -2.59
N ASP A 173 1.74 -3.66 -3.50
CA ASP A 173 0.77 -2.60 -3.26
C ASP A 173 -0.45 -3.12 -2.49
N THR A 174 -0.88 -2.38 -1.48
CA THR A 174 -2.08 -2.71 -0.66
C THR A 174 -3.40 -2.42 -1.40
N GLY A 175 -3.33 -1.66 -2.48
CA GLY A 175 -4.43 -1.31 -3.37
C GLY A 175 -3.87 -0.75 -4.67
N THR A 176 -4.72 -0.50 -5.65
CA THR A 176 -4.27 -0.09 -6.98
C THR A 176 -3.46 1.21 -6.93
N LEU A 177 -2.27 1.18 -7.53
CA LEU A 177 -1.47 2.38 -7.73
C LEU A 177 -2.20 3.31 -8.70
N ARG A 178 -2.35 4.58 -8.31
CA ARG A 178 -3.12 5.59 -9.05
C ARG A 178 -2.33 6.89 -9.10
N PRO A 179 -2.49 7.69 -10.16
CA PRO A 179 -1.93 9.03 -10.18
C PRO A 179 -2.64 9.91 -9.15
N HIS A 180 -1.87 10.72 -8.45
CA HIS A 180 -2.34 11.79 -7.58
C HIS A 180 -2.63 13.04 -8.41
N ARG A 181 -3.35 14.01 -7.84
CA ARG A 181 -3.44 15.34 -8.47
C ARG A 181 -2.05 15.98 -8.49
N LYS A 182 -1.70 16.68 -9.57
CA LYS A 182 -0.45 17.44 -9.67
C LYS A 182 -0.30 18.38 -8.45
N GLY A 183 0.84 18.29 -7.77
CA GLY A 183 1.11 19.06 -6.55
C GLY A 183 0.43 18.55 -5.27
N ALA A 184 -0.45 17.55 -5.35
CA ALA A 184 -1.10 16.94 -4.18
C ALA A 184 -0.42 15.65 -3.72
N ALA A 185 0.67 15.26 -4.38
CA ALA A 185 1.40 14.08 -4.01
C ALA A 185 2.13 14.30 -2.68
N LEU A 186 2.15 13.26 -1.83
CA LEU A 186 2.81 13.30 -0.53
C LEU A 186 4.27 13.75 -0.68
N PRO A 187 4.86 14.52 0.25
CA PRO A 187 6.28 14.89 0.19
C PRO A 187 7.20 13.66 0.11
N CYS A 188 8.21 13.68 -0.76
CA CYS A 188 9.28 12.65 -0.81
C CYS A 188 10.56 13.21 -0.18
N THR A 189 10.71 13.06 1.13
CA THR A 189 11.91 13.50 1.86
C THR A 189 13.17 12.69 1.52
N ASP A 190 13.00 11.55 0.86
CA ASP A 190 14.03 10.62 0.39
C ASP A 190 14.59 10.96 -1.00
N LEU A 191 14.05 11.98 -1.67
CA LEU A 191 14.53 12.44 -2.97
C LEU A 191 15.24 13.79 -2.83
N ARG A 192 16.22 14.10 -3.67
CA ARG A 192 16.85 15.42 -3.76
C ARG A 192 16.10 16.33 -4.74
N GLU A 193 16.40 17.62 -4.73
CA GLU A 193 15.87 18.55 -5.73
C GLU A 193 16.38 18.22 -7.14
N PRO A 194 15.57 18.42 -8.21
CA PRO A 194 14.20 18.95 -8.20
C PRO A 194 13.10 17.88 -8.00
N TRP A 195 13.45 16.58 -7.94
CA TRP A 195 12.48 15.47 -7.82
C TRP A 195 11.68 15.48 -6.52
N ARG A 196 12.18 16.17 -5.50
CA ARG A 196 11.47 16.36 -4.24
C ARG A 196 10.28 17.31 -4.38
N SER A 197 10.49 18.48 -5.01
CA SER A 197 9.56 19.61 -4.87
C SER A 197 8.91 20.09 -6.17
N ASP A 198 9.53 19.91 -7.34
CA ASP A 198 8.98 20.46 -8.59
C ASP A 198 7.81 19.59 -9.09
N PRO A 199 6.56 20.10 -9.04
CA PRO A 199 5.38 19.33 -9.41
C PRO A 199 5.29 19.04 -10.92
N ASN A 200 6.16 19.65 -11.73
CA ASN A 200 6.24 19.37 -13.16
C ASN A 200 6.94 18.05 -13.45
N TYR A 201 7.73 17.51 -12.53
CA TYR A 201 8.24 16.15 -12.64
C TYR A 201 7.07 15.18 -12.46
N THR A 202 6.61 14.53 -13.54
CA THR A 202 5.45 13.65 -13.49
C THR A 202 5.67 12.44 -12.58
N THR A 203 6.93 12.06 -12.37
CA THR A 203 7.35 11.09 -11.36
C THR A 203 7.12 11.56 -9.92
N THR A 204 6.56 12.75 -9.68
CA THR A 204 6.16 13.19 -8.33
C THR A 204 4.71 12.86 -8.02
N TRP A 205 3.87 12.57 -9.01
CA TRP A 205 2.44 12.31 -8.78
C TRP A 205 1.87 11.14 -9.59
N HIS A 206 2.64 10.50 -10.48
CA HIS A 206 2.21 9.30 -11.21
C HIS A 206 2.40 8.00 -10.41
N ALA A 207 1.70 6.93 -10.83
CA ALA A 207 1.78 5.60 -10.21
C ALA A 207 3.21 5.01 -10.22
N GLU A 208 4.03 5.37 -11.20
CA GLU A 208 5.44 4.97 -11.31
C GLU A 208 6.28 5.48 -10.13
N ARG A 209 5.92 6.63 -9.56
CA ARG A 209 6.52 7.14 -8.34
C ARG A 209 6.29 6.21 -7.17
N ASP A 210 5.02 5.88 -6.95
CA ASP A 210 4.61 5.09 -5.80
C ASP A 210 5.24 3.70 -5.87
N ALA A 211 5.34 3.15 -7.09
CA ALA A 211 6.11 1.95 -7.35
C ALA A 211 7.59 2.09 -6.95
N ALA A 212 8.26 3.16 -7.40
CA ALA A 212 9.65 3.42 -7.05
C ALA A 212 9.84 3.65 -5.54
N LYS A 213 8.88 4.31 -4.88
CA LYS A 213 8.87 4.51 -3.43
C LYS A 213 8.75 3.18 -2.70
N ILE A 214 7.81 2.31 -3.08
CA ILE A 214 7.69 0.95 -2.52
C ILE A 214 9.01 0.20 -2.65
N MET A 215 9.69 0.30 -3.80
CA MET A 215 11.00 -0.33 -3.98
C MET A 215 12.08 0.23 -3.04
N ARG A 216 12.12 1.55 -2.82
CA ARG A 216 13.07 2.17 -1.87
C ARG A 216 12.76 1.76 -0.43
N ASP A 217 11.50 1.89 -0.01
CA ASP A 217 11.05 1.59 1.35
C ASP A 217 11.28 0.11 1.73
N ASN A 218 11.22 -0.80 0.76
CA ASN A 218 11.42 -2.24 0.97
C ASN A 218 12.79 -2.74 0.48
N ASN A 219 13.72 -1.85 0.12
CA ASN A 219 15.06 -2.18 -0.39
C ASN A 219 15.05 -3.23 -1.54
N LEU A 220 14.08 -3.14 -2.44
CA LEU A 220 13.90 -4.10 -3.52
C LEU A 220 14.89 -3.83 -4.66
N ARG A 221 15.63 -4.87 -5.04
CA ARG A 221 16.55 -4.84 -6.18
C ARG A 221 15.88 -5.17 -7.50
N GLU A 222 14.78 -5.90 -7.46
CA GLU A 222 14.01 -6.23 -8.65
C GLU A 222 12.52 -6.14 -8.34
N ALA A 223 11.75 -5.61 -9.28
CA ALA A 223 10.30 -5.61 -9.22
C ALA A 223 9.68 -5.57 -10.61
N VAL A 224 8.39 -5.89 -10.69
CA VAL A 224 7.61 -5.88 -11.92
C VAL A 224 6.35 -5.06 -11.69
N LEU A 225 6.19 -3.99 -12.45
CA LEU A 225 5.03 -3.12 -12.43
C LEU A 225 4.16 -3.40 -13.66
N TYR A 226 2.91 -3.76 -13.44
CA TYR A 226 1.91 -3.82 -14.51
C TYR A 226 1.12 -2.51 -14.54
N LEU A 227 0.91 -1.93 -15.72
CA LEU A 227 0.18 -0.68 -15.93
C LEU A 227 -0.87 -0.82 -17.04
N ASN A 228 -1.98 -0.10 -16.93
CA ASN A 228 -3.01 -0.02 -17.98
C ASN A 228 -2.67 0.98 -19.12
N ILE A 229 -1.69 1.86 -18.90
CA ILE A 229 -1.15 2.82 -19.88
C ILE A 229 0.37 2.88 -19.76
N PRO A 230 1.11 3.19 -20.84
CA PRO A 230 2.56 3.28 -20.76
C PRO A 230 2.99 4.47 -19.91
N PRO A 231 4.17 4.43 -19.26
CA PRO A 231 4.76 5.60 -18.62
C PRO A 231 4.81 6.78 -19.59
N CYS A 232 4.43 7.97 -19.11
CA CYS A 232 4.37 9.15 -19.95
C CYS A 232 5.77 9.61 -20.41
N GLY A 233 5.80 10.35 -21.53
CA GLY A 233 7.01 11.02 -22.05
C GLY A 233 7.70 10.35 -23.23
N ARG A 234 7.28 9.14 -23.60
CA ARG A 234 7.93 8.31 -24.64
C ARG A 234 8.20 9.02 -25.98
N TYR A 235 7.39 10.00 -26.35
CA TYR A 235 7.45 10.69 -27.65
C TYR A 235 7.71 12.19 -27.51
N THR A 236 8.19 12.64 -26.35
CA THR A 236 8.41 14.05 -26.05
C THR A 236 9.79 14.24 -25.43
N GLU A 237 10.50 15.30 -25.81
CA GLU A 237 11.80 15.66 -25.22
C GLU A 237 11.68 16.30 -23.83
N ASP A 238 10.51 16.26 -23.19
CA ASP A 238 10.27 16.88 -21.90
C ASP A 238 11.04 16.13 -20.78
N PRO A 239 12.08 16.74 -20.20
CA PRO A 239 12.96 16.10 -19.24
C PRO A 239 12.28 15.84 -17.89
N LYS A 240 11.02 16.25 -17.71
CA LYS A 240 10.26 16.09 -16.47
C LYS A 240 9.32 14.89 -16.51
N ARG A 241 9.41 14.03 -17.54
CA ARG A 241 8.50 12.88 -17.73
C ARG A 241 8.96 11.59 -17.06
N CYS A 242 8.02 10.65 -16.91
CA CYS A 242 8.27 9.39 -16.22
C CYS A 242 9.31 8.52 -16.91
N ASP A 243 9.27 8.43 -18.24
CA ASP A 243 10.14 7.53 -18.98
C ASP A 243 11.63 7.90 -18.91
N LEU A 244 11.94 9.16 -18.64
CA LEU A 244 13.31 9.65 -18.41
C LEU A 244 13.70 9.67 -16.93
N ASN A 245 12.75 9.99 -16.03
CA ASN A 245 13.06 10.19 -14.61
C ASN A 245 12.91 8.94 -13.76
N LEU A 246 12.20 7.92 -14.23
CA LEU A 246 11.96 6.71 -13.43
C LEU A 246 13.27 6.01 -13.05
N GLU A 247 14.25 5.96 -13.96
CA GLU A 247 15.59 5.42 -13.67
C GLU A 247 16.30 6.18 -12.56
N LYS A 248 16.11 7.50 -12.48
CA LYS A 248 16.76 8.36 -11.51
C LYS A 248 16.22 8.18 -10.09
N ILE A 249 14.92 7.96 -9.97
CA ILE A 249 14.24 7.80 -8.67
C ILE A 249 14.23 6.35 -8.17
N LEU A 250 14.70 5.38 -8.96
CA LEU A 250 14.84 3.99 -8.53
C LEU A 250 16.15 3.79 -7.74
N PRO A 251 16.19 2.85 -6.75
CA PRO A 251 17.43 2.55 -6.03
C PRO A 251 18.57 2.20 -6.98
N LYS A 252 19.79 2.65 -6.70
CA LYS A 252 20.96 2.35 -7.54
C LYS A 252 21.15 0.85 -7.72
N GLY A 253 21.26 0.41 -8.98
CA GLY A 253 21.40 -1.00 -9.36
C GLY A 253 20.11 -1.81 -9.30
N ALA A 254 18.98 -1.24 -8.87
CA ALA A 254 17.70 -1.92 -8.94
C ALA A 254 17.18 -1.98 -10.39
N THR A 255 16.33 -2.96 -10.69
CA THR A 255 15.66 -3.08 -11.99
C THR A 255 14.15 -3.11 -11.79
N LEU A 256 13.46 -2.22 -12.50
CA LEU A 256 12.00 -2.22 -12.59
C LEU A 256 11.59 -2.64 -14.00
N TRP A 257 10.86 -3.75 -14.10
CA TRP A 257 10.23 -4.19 -15.33
C TRP A 257 8.81 -3.65 -15.39
N VAL A 258 8.48 -2.95 -16.47
CA VAL A 258 7.14 -2.37 -16.67
C VAL A 258 6.45 -3.10 -17.81
N TRP A 259 5.36 -3.80 -17.49
CA TRP A 259 4.43 -4.38 -18.45
C TRP A 259 3.24 -3.45 -18.65
N THR A 260 3.03 -2.98 -19.87
CA THR A 260 1.87 -2.16 -20.24
C THR A 260 0.81 -3.03 -20.91
N ILE A 261 -0.42 -2.98 -20.42
CA ILE A 261 -1.57 -3.72 -20.92
C ILE A 261 -2.59 -2.72 -21.47
N SER A 262 -2.78 -2.69 -22.79
CA SER A 262 -3.68 -1.72 -23.43
C SER A 262 -5.15 -2.15 -23.38
N GLU A 263 -6.01 -1.16 -23.65
CA GLU A 263 -7.36 -1.26 -24.23
C GLU A 263 -7.70 -2.60 -24.89
N THR A 264 -6.96 -2.84 -25.97
CA THR A 264 -7.19 -3.91 -26.93
C THR A 264 -6.52 -5.23 -26.52
N GLY A 265 -5.89 -5.26 -25.34
CA GLY A 265 -5.13 -6.40 -24.84
C GLY A 265 -3.70 -6.50 -25.38
N SER A 266 -3.25 -5.54 -26.19
CA SER A 266 -1.85 -5.47 -26.62
C SER A 266 -0.92 -5.22 -25.43
N ARG A 267 0.31 -5.75 -25.54
CA ARG A 267 1.27 -5.76 -24.43
C ARG A 267 2.57 -5.10 -24.84
N GLY A 268 3.07 -4.21 -23.99
CA GLY A 268 4.41 -3.64 -24.11
C GLY A 268 5.24 -4.00 -22.90
N GLN A 269 6.55 -4.12 -23.06
CA GLN A 269 7.49 -4.29 -21.96
C GLN A 269 8.59 -3.24 -22.05
N ARG A 270 8.96 -2.66 -20.91
CA ARG A 270 10.15 -1.82 -20.78
C ARG A 270 10.90 -2.17 -19.51
N ARG A 271 12.22 -2.01 -19.55
CA ARG A 271 13.10 -2.19 -18.40
C ARG A 271 13.69 -0.84 -18.03
N TYR A 272 13.63 -0.49 -16.76
CA TYR A 272 14.25 0.71 -16.18
C TYR A 272 15.32 0.28 -15.19
N ARG A 273 16.54 0.81 -15.35
CA ARG A 273 17.66 0.52 -14.45
C ARG A 273 17.86 1.69 -13.51
N GLY A 274 17.79 1.44 -12.21
CA GLY A 274 17.94 2.46 -11.19
C GLY A 274 19.35 3.02 -11.15
N THR A 275 19.49 4.32 -11.38
CA THR A 275 20.75 5.05 -11.22
C THR A 275 20.92 5.57 -9.80
N GLY A 276 19.80 5.77 -9.09
CA GLY A 276 19.77 6.42 -7.78
C GLY A 276 20.11 7.90 -7.80
N GLU A 277 20.21 8.51 -8.99
CA GLU A 277 20.59 9.92 -9.14
C GLU A 277 19.68 10.84 -8.34
N ALA A 278 18.39 10.55 -8.19
CA ALA A 278 17.45 11.42 -7.50
C ALA A 278 17.34 11.17 -6.00
N ILE A 279 18.03 10.17 -5.43
CA ILE A 279 17.89 9.74 -4.04
C ILE A 279 18.96 10.43 -3.17
N THR A 280 18.59 10.84 -1.95
CA THR A 280 19.51 11.42 -0.95
C THR A 280 20.28 10.36 -0.17
#